data_AF-A0A7Y4Q8G7-F1
#
_entry.id   AF-A0A7Y4Q8G7-F1
#
_cell.length_a   1.000
_cell.length_b   1.000
_cell.length_c   1.000
_cell.angle_alpha   90.00
_cell.angle_beta   90.00
_cell.angle_gamma   90.00
#
_symmetry.space_group_name_H-M   'P 1'
#
loop_
_entity.id
_entity.type
_entity.pdbx_description
1 polymer ?
#
loop_
_entity_poly.entity_id
_entity_poly.type
_entity_poly.pdbx_seq_one_letter_code
_entity_poly.pdbx_strand_id
1 'polypeptide(L)'
;PAVHYNWSFFSIGSLLATLAIIGLSYGFSVYITNFGSYNKVYGSIGALIALMIWIQLVTVILLYGYEINASLHYGRKVEAVSAYQRKEKIHKSIK
;
A
#
# COMPACT_ATOMS: atom_id res chain seq x y z
N PRO A 1 25.64 -19.03 0.90
CA PRO A 1 25.31 -18.48 2.23
C PRO A 1 23.80 -18.22 2.38
N ALA A 2 23.21 -18.59 3.53
CA ALA A 2 21.81 -18.30 3.84
C ALA A 2 21.69 -16.87 4.40
N VAL A 3 20.93 -16.02 3.73
CA VAL A 3 20.73 -14.63 4.15
C VAL A 3 19.55 -14.61 5.13
N HIS A 4 19.81 -14.31 6.40
CA HIS A 4 18.75 -14.16 7.39
C HIS A 4 18.05 -12.81 7.18
N TYR A 5 16.82 -12.84 6.66
CA TYR A 5 16.00 -11.65 6.46
C TYR A 5 15.12 -11.42 7.69
N ASN A 6 15.38 -10.35 8.44
CA ASN A 6 14.45 -9.88 9.47
C ASN A 6 13.31 -9.14 8.77
N TRP A 7 12.22 -9.85 8.50
CA TRP A 7 11.00 -9.27 7.94
C TRP A 7 10.38 -8.34 8.98
N SER A 8 10.53 -7.03 8.80
CA SER A 8 9.73 -6.07 9.56
C SER A 8 8.29 -6.18 9.10
N PHE A 9 7.43 -6.77 9.94
CA PHE A 9 5.98 -6.84 9.70
C PHE A 9 5.35 -5.44 9.65
N PHE A 10 5.98 -4.45 10.28
CA PHE A 10 5.51 -3.08 10.30
C PHE A 10 6.26 -2.25 9.25
N SER A 11 5.53 -1.74 8.27
CA SER A 11 6.00 -0.75 7.30
C SER A 11 5.05 0.44 7.25
N ILE A 12 5.60 1.63 6.98
CA ILE A 12 4.84 2.87 6.84
C ILE A 12 3.69 2.72 5.83
N GLY A 13 3.93 2.00 4.72
CA GLY A 13 2.92 1.77 3.69
C GLY A 13 1.78 0.86 4.15
N SER A 14 2.08 -0.15 4.98
CA SER A 14 1.06 -1.03 5.56
C SER A 14 0.16 -0.28 6.53
N LEU A 15 0.74 0.57 7.38
CA LEU A 15 -0.01 1.34 8.37
C LEU A 15 -0.97 2.32 7.68
N LEU A 16 -0.48 3.01 6.65
CA LEU A 16 -1.27 3.94 5.85
C LEU A 16 -2.41 3.23 5.10
N ALA A 17 -2.14 2.06 4.50
CA ALA A 17 -3.18 1.24 3.86
C ALA A 17 -4.25 0.77 4.85
N THR A 18 -3.87 0.34 6.05
CA THR A 18 -4.83 -0.07 7.09
C THR A 18 -5.73 1.09 7.51
N LEU A 19 -5.15 2.27 7.78
CA LEU A 19 -5.94 3.47 8.13
C LEU A 19 -6.90 3.87 7.00
N ALA A 20 -6.43 3.81 5.75
CA ALA A 20 -7.26 4.11 4.59
C ALA A 20 -8.39 3.09 4.41
N ILE A 21 -8.16 1.80 4.64
CA ILE A 21 -9.22 0.77 4.59
C ILE A 21 -10.27 0.99 5.69
N ILE A 22 -9.84 1.38 6.90
CA ILE A 22 -10.78 1.71 7.99
C ILE A 22 -11.65 2.91 7.59
N GLY A 23 -11.03 3.98 7.07
CA GLY A 23 -11.76 5.15 6.57
C GLY A 23 -12.70 4.81 5.41
N LEU A 24 -12.24 3.99 4.47
CA LEU A 24 -13.04 3.48 3.37
C LEU A 24 -14.26 2.69 3.89
N SER A 25 -14.08 1.83 4.90
CA SER A 25 -15.15 1.06 5.54
C SER A 25 -16.23 1.94 6.13
N TYR A 26 -15.82 3.03 6.77
CA TYR A 26 -16.78 4.02 7.26
C TYR A 26 -17.51 4.72 6.11
N GLY A 27 -16.79 5.16 5.08
CA GLY A 27 -17.38 5.79 3.89
C GLY A 27 -18.37 4.88 3.16
N PHE A 28 -18.07 3.59 3.07
CA PHE A 28 -18.95 2.62 2.43
C PHE A 28 -20.19 2.27 3.26
N SER A 29 -20.09 2.33 4.59
CA SER A 29 -21.26 2.24 5.47
C SER A 29 -22.28 3.32 5.11
N VAL A 30 -21.83 4.57 4.96
CA VAL A 30 -22.66 5.72 4.53
C VAL A 30 -23.19 5.52 3.12
N TYR A 31 -22.36 5.01 2.21
CA TYR A 31 -22.77 4.71 0.82
C TYR A 31 -23.92 3.70 0.78
N ILE A 32 -23.81 2.58 1.52
CA ILE A 32 -24.85 1.56 1.61
C ILE A 32 -26.15 2.11 2.23
N THR A 33 -26.06 3.01 3.23
CA THR A 33 -27.26 3.56 3.87
C THR A 33 -28.10 4.39 2.90
N ASN A 34 -27.45 5.13 1.99
CA ASN A 34 -28.12 5.90 0.94
C ASN A 34 -28.56 5.04 -0.27
N PHE A 35 -28.04 3.81 -0.35
CA PHE A 35 -28.26 2.89 -1.49
C PHE A 35 -29.67 2.27 -1.51
N GLY A 36 -30.41 2.32 -0.41
CA GLY A 36 -31.77 1.76 -0.33
C GLY A 36 -32.75 2.33 -1.37
N SER A 37 -32.62 3.61 -1.74
CA SER A 37 -33.43 4.23 -2.78
C SER A 37 -33.03 3.82 -4.21
N TYR A 38 -31.74 3.60 -4.47
CA TYR A 38 -31.23 3.13 -5.78
C TYR A 38 -31.46 1.62 -5.99
N ASN A 39 -31.48 0.84 -4.91
CA ASN A 39 -31.81 -0.58 -4.92
C ASN A 39 -33.24 -0.85 -5.45
N LYS A 40 -34.17 0.11 -5.31
CA LYS A 40 -35.54 -0.03 -5.82
C LYS A 40 -35.63 -0.08 -7.35
N VAL A 41 -34.66 0.51 -8.05
CA VAL A 41 -34.63 0.59 -9.53
C VAL A 41 -33.76 -0.51 -10.14
N TYR A 42 -32.62 -0.82 -9.50
CA TYR A 42 -31.62 -1.77 -10.04
C TYR A 42 -31.54 -3.11 -9.30
N GLY A 43 -32.27 -3.26 -8.19
CA GLY A 43 -32.33 -4.49 -7.40
C GLY A 43 -30.94 -5.06 -7.08
N SER A 44 -30.79 -6.37 -7.28
CA SER A 44 -29.55 -7.12 -7.02
C SER A 44 -28.34 -6.64 -7.82
N ILE A 45 -28.51 -6.04 -9.00
CA ILE A 45 -27.40 -5.53 -9.82
C ILE A 45 -26.75 -4.32 -9.14
N GLY A 46 -27.55 -3.46 -8.50
CA GLY A 46 -27.05 -2.32 -7.74
C GLY A 46 -26.14 -2.77 -6.58
N ALA A 47 -26.56 -3.82 -5.85
CA ALA A 47 -25.75 -4.39 -4.77
C ALA A 47 -24.42 -4.99 -5.29
N LEU A 48 -24.45 -5.62 -6.46
CA LEU A 48 -23.25 -6.18 -7.08
C LEU A 48 -22.26 -5.08 -7.51
N ILE A 49 -22.75 -4.01 -8.14
CA ILE A 49 -21.92 -2.85 -8.52
C ILE A 49 -21.31 -2.18 -7.28
N ALA A 50 -22.10 -2.00 -6.22
CA ALA A 50 -21.62 -1.47 -4.94
C ALA A 50 -20.46 -2.32 -4.37
N LEU A 51 -20.62 -3.65 -4.39
CA LEU A 51 -19.57 -4.58 -3.97
C LEU A 51 -18.32 -4.50 -4.87
N MET A 52 -18.51 -4.37 -6.19
CA MET A 52 -17.38 -4.21 -7.11
C MET A 52 -16.60 -2.93 -6.85
N ILE A 53 -17.29 -1.80 -6.63
CA ILE A 53 -16.66 -0.52 -6.28
C ILE A 53 -15.91 -0.66 -4.95
N TRP A 54 -16.51 -1.33 -3.96
CA TRP A 54 -15.88 -1.60 -2.68
C TRP A 54 -14.55 -2.35 -2.84
N ILE A 55 -14.57 -3.49 -3.54
CA ILE A 55 -13.38 -4.31 -3.78
C ILE A 55 -12.35 -3.53 -4.60
N GLN A 56 -12.78 -2.76 -5.59
CA GLN A 56 -11.91 -1.93 -6.41
C GLN A 56 -11.16 -0.90 -5.56
N LEU A 57 -11.87 -0.21 -4.65
CA LEU A 57 -11.27 0.79 -3.77
C LEU A 57 -10.28 0.16 -2.79
N VAL A 58 -10.63 -0.98 -2.18
CA VAL A 58 -9.70 -1.73 -1.30
C VAL A 58 -8.44 -2.13 -2.06
N THR A 59 -8.59 -2.61 -3.30
CA THR A 59 -7.45 -3.03 -4.14
C THR A 59 -6.53 -1.85 -4.46
N VAL A 60 -7.07 -0.70 -4.84
CA VAL A 60 -6.29 0.51 -5.10
C VAL A 60 -5.54 0.97 -3.85
N ILE A 61 -6.18 0.94 -2.68
CA ILE A 61 -5.52 1.31 -1.41
C ILE A 61 -4.36 0.36 -1.09
N LEU A 62 -4.54 -0.95 -1.30
CA LEU A 62 -3.47 -1.93 -1.08
C LEU A 62 -2.28 -1.72 -2.02
N LEU A 63 -2.54 -1.46 -3.31
CA LEU A 63 -1.49 -1.15 -4.29
C LEU A 63 -0.75 0.13 -3.93
N TYR A 64 -1.47 1.15 -3.48
CA TYR A 64 -0.87 2.41 -3.05
C TYR A 64 0.03 2.22 -1.82
N GLY A 65 -0.43 1.46 -0.82
CA GLY A 65 0.40 1.11 0.34
C GLY A 65 1.66 0.31 -0.03
N TYR A 66 1.54 -0.60 -1.01
CA TYR A 66 2.67 -1.33 -1.56
C TYR A 66 3.67 -0.41 -2.27
N GLU A 67 3.20 0.53 -3.07
CA GLU A 67 4.04 1.47 -3.80
C GLU A 67 4.86 2.38 -2.86
N ILE A 68 4.23 2.85 -1.78
CA ILE A 68 4.93 3.59 -0.70
C ILE A 68 6.02 2.71 -0.07
N ASN A 69 5.71 1.45 0.22
CA ASN A 69 6.69 0.55 0.81
C ASN A 69 7.86 0.26 -0.17
N ALA A 70 7.54 0.06 -1.46
CA ALA A 70 8.50 -0.20 -2.51
C ALA A 70 9.43 0.99 -2.77
N SER A 71 8.88 2.21 -2.82
CA SER A 71 9.67 3.45 -2.98
C SER A 71 10.62 3.69 -1.82
N LEU A 72 10.17 3.45 -0.58
CA LEU A 72 11.02 3.58 0.60
C LEU A 72 12.16 2.55 0.61
N HIS A 73 11.86 1.30 0.23
CA HIS A 73 12.85 0.25 0.09
C HIS A 73 13.88 0.56 -1.00
N TYR A 74 13.41 1.11 -2.12
CA TYR A 74 14.28 1.55 -3.21
C TYR A 74 15.22 2.68 -2.76
N GLY A 75 14.71 3.69 -2.06
CA GLY A 75 15.53 4.78 -1.51
C GLY A 75 16.66 4.29 -0.61
N ARG A 76 16.35 3.40 0.35
CA ARG A 76 17.36 2.80 1.25
C ARG A 76 18.43 2.01 0.48
N LYS A 77 18.05 1.31 -0.58
CA LYS A 77 19.01 0.56 -1.42
C LYS A 77 19.97 1.49 -2.14
N VAL A 78 19.47 2.59 -2.72
CA VAL A 78 20.30 3.57 -3.43
C VAL A 78 21.31 4.21 -2.48
N GLU A 79 20.87 4.61 -1.28
CA GLU A 79 21.76 5.14 -0.24
C GLU A 79 22.85 4.14 0.14
N ALA A 80 22.48 2.88 0.40
CA ALA A 80 23.43 1.83 0.74
C ALA A 80 24.51 1.65 -0.36
N VAL A 81 24.08 1.53 -1.63
CA VAL A 81 25.00 1.39 -2.77
C VAL A 81 25.95 2.59 -2.86
N SER A 82 25.44 3.81 -2.70
CA SER A 82 26.27 5.02 -2.75
C SER A 82 27.31 5.08 -1.62
N ALA A 83 26.96 4.61 -0.42
CA ALA A 83 27.88 4.55 0.72
C ALA A 83 29.00 3.53 0.50
N TYR A 84 28.68 2.36 -0.07
CA TYR A 84 29.69 1.35 -0.44
C TYR A 84 30.67 1.90 -1.49
N GLN A 85 30.18 2.55 -2.54
CA GLN A 85 31.04 3.15 -3.55
C GLN A 85 31.96 4.24 -2.97
N ARG A 86 31.43 5.06 -2.05
CA ARG A 86 32.22 6.10 -1.38
C ARG A 86 33.35 5.49 -0.54
N LYS A 87 33.08 4.41 0.19
CA LYS A 87 34.11 3.65 0.93
C LYS A 87 35.16 3.04 0.02
N GLU A 88 34.75 2.45 -1.10
CA GLU A 88 35.69 1.83 -2.05
C GLU A 88 36.64 2.86 -2.67
N LYS A 89 36.12 4.04 -3.05
CA LYS A 89 36.96 5.15 -3.56
C LYS A 89 37.99 5.60 -2.53
N ILE A 90 37.57 5.76 -1.26
CA ILE A 90 38.48 6.14 -0.17
C ILE A 90 39.57 5.06 0.01
N HIS A 91 39.19 3.78 0.04
CA HIS A 91 40.14 2.69 0.20
C HIS A 91 41.20 2.66 -0.92
N LYS A 92 40.79 2.88 -2.18
CA LYS A 92 41.71 2.98 -3.33
C LYS A 92 42.61 4.21 -3.29
N SER A 93 42.19 5.31 -2.66
CA SER A 93 43.02 6.53 -2.56
C SER A 93 44.09 6.49 -1.48
N ILE A 94 43.96 5.60 -0.50
CA ILE A 94 44.91 5.45 0.62
C ILE A 94 46.04 4.45 0.26
N LYS A 95 45.85 3.65 -0.79
CA LYS A 95 46.76 2.61 -1.24
C LYS A 95 47.49 3.05 -2.51
#